data_AF-A0A7E4VWH6-F1
#
_entry.id   AF-A0A7E4VWH6-F1
#
_cell.length_a   1.000
_cell.length_b   1.000
_cell.length_c   1.000
_cell.angle_alpha   90.00
_cell.angle_beta   90.00
_cell.angle_gamma   90.00
#
_symmetry.space_group_name_H-M   'P 1'
#
loop_
_entity.id
_entity.type
_entity.pdbx_description
1 polymer ?
#
loop_
_entity_poly.entity_id
_entity_poly.type
_entity_poly.pdbx_seq_one_letter_code
_entity_poly.pdbx_strand_id
1 'polypeptide(L)'
;MSNNIAIVAWSVTAVPAFYAFLILFGAPWFTQVAETLQLAVLLTVLTAVPVAITTDARYPAAVQLIFDLIPATKAQFFALRLTAGTLLGTWLGAFTIPLDWDRWWQVWPLPCVFGAVIGAVVGLLLAGIEQTVWPWSSRSASTNREKAY
;
A
#
# COMPACT_ATOMS: atom_id res chain seq x y z
N MET A 1 -20.08 15.99 -1.13
CA MET A 1 -20.38 15.16 0.05
C MET A 1 -20.41 13.66 -0.27
N SER A 2 -20.76 13.25 -1.51
CA SER A 2 -20.76 11.84 -1.97
C SER A 2 -19.39 11.14 -1.90
N ASN A 3 -18.30 11.82 -2.28
CA ASN A 3 -16.99 11.17 -2.40
C ASN A 3 -16.38 10.77 -1.04
N ASN A 4 -16.61 11.55 0.01
CA ASN A 4 -16.09 11.24 1.35
C ASN A 4 -16.70 9.93 1.89
N ILE A 5 -18.01 9.72 1.66
CA ILE A 5 -18.69 8.49 2.05
C ILE A 5 -18.11 7.30 1.28
N ALA A 6 -17.84 7.47 -0.02
CA ALA A 6 -17.22 6.43 -0.84
C ALA A 6 -15.79 6.07 -0.38
N ILE A 7 -14.98 7.07 -0.02
CA ILE A 7 -13.62 6.86 0.52
C ILE A 7 -13.67 6.09 1.85
N VAL A 8 -14.58 6.47 2.75
CA VAL A 8 -14.77 5.77 4.03
C VAL A 8 -15.23 4.34 3.77
N ALA A 9 -16.23 4.14 2.91
CA ALA A 9 -16.73 2.81 2.58
C ALA A 9 -15.62 1.91 2.02
N TRP A 10 -14.82 2.41 1.07
CA TRP A 10 -13.66 1.71 0.51
C TRP A 10 -12.64 1.32 1.58
N SER A 11 -12.33 2.25 2.48
CA SER A 11 -11.35 2.02 3.54
C SER A 11 -11.86 0.96 4.53
N VAL A 12 -13.15 1.01 4.88
CA VAL A 12 -13.78 0.03 5.77
C VAL A 12 -13.86 -1.35 5.13
N THR A 13 -14.14 -1.46 3.82
CA THR A 13 -14.18 -2.75 3.13
C THR A 13 -12.80 -3.33 2.86
N ALA A 14 -11.74 -2.51 2.80
CA ALA A 14 -10.38 -2.98 2.64
C ALA A 14 -9.86 -3.74 3.87
N VAL A 15 -10.28 -3.40 5.09
CA VAL A 15 -9.85 -4.09 6.33
C VAL A 15 -10.17 -5.59 6.31
N PRO A 16 -11.43 -6.04 6.11
CA PRO A 16 -11.72 -7.47 6.05
C PRO A 16 -11.09 -8.15 4.83
N ALA A 17 -10.88 -7.43 3.71
CA ALA A 17 -10.17 -7.98 2.56
C ALA A 17 -8.70 -8.27 2.87
N PHE A 18 -7.99 -7.35 3.53
CA PHE A 18 -6.63 -7.58 4.00
C PHE A 18 -6.57 -8.68 5.07
N TYR A 19 -7.52 -8.70 6.01
CA TYR A 19 -7.59 -9.76 7.02
C TYR A 19 -7.71 -11.15 6.38
N ALA A 20 -8.63 -11.30 5.42
CA ALA A 20 -8.80 -12.54 4.67
C ALA A 20 -7.54 -12.90 3.88
N PHE A 21 -6.92 -11.92 3.20
CA PHE A 21 -5.67 -12.12 2.47
C PHE A 21 -4.53 -12.60 3.38
N LEU A 22 -4.36 -12.00 4.56
CA LEU A 22 -3.34 -12.41 5.53
C LEU A 22 -3.56 -13.86 5.99
N ILE A 23 -4.81 -14.28 6.26
CA ILE A 23 -5.13 -15.67 6.61
C ILE A 23 -4.78 -16.63 5.46
N LEU A 24 -5.12 -16.27 4.21
CA LEU A 24 -4.76 -17.08 3.04
C LEU A 24 -3.24 -17.24 2.86
N PHE A 25 -2.47 -16.25 3.33
CA PHE A 25 -1.00 -16.26 3.35
C PHE A 25 -0.39 -16.85 4.63
N GLY A 26 -1.20 -17.50 5.47
CA GLY A 26 -0.72 -18.27 6.63
C GLY A 26 -0.82 -17.55 7.97
N ALA A 27 -1.50 -16.40 8.05
CA ALA A 27 -1.78 -15.77 9.34
C ALA A 27 -2.69 -16.64 10.23
N PRO A 28 -2.54 -16.59 11.57
CA PRO A 28 -3.37 -17.37 12.47
C PRO A 28 -4.84 -16.93 12.41
N TRP A 29 -5.75 -17.86 12.09
CA TRP A 29 -7.18 -17.54 11.94
C TRP A 29 -7.84 -17.20 13.28
N PHE A 30 -7.72 -18.05 14.30
CA PHE A 30 -8.49 -17.93 15.56
C PHE A 30 -7.66 -17.62 16.81
N THR A 31 -6.34 -17.84 16.77
CA THR A 31 -5.49 -17.71 17.97
C THR A 31 -4.97 -16.28 18.17
N GLN A 32 -4.75 -15.54 17.09
CA GLN A 32 -4.16 -14.19 17.10
C GLN A 32 -4.96 -13.23 16.22
N VAL A 33 -6.27 -13.16 16.51
CA VAL A 33 -7.24 -12.35 15.75
C VAL A 33 -6.92 -10.86 15.87
N ALA A 34 -6.61 -10.39 17.09
CA ALA A 34 -6.36 -8.98 17.35
C ALA A 34 -5.11 -8.48 16.62
N GLU A 35 -4.06 -9.29 16.62
CA GLU A 35 -2.78 -9.06 15.96
C GLU A 35 -2.95 -9.00 14.43
N THR A 36 -3.65 -9.98 13.86
CA THR A 36 -3.91 -10.03 12.42
C THR A 36 -4.81 -8.87 11.98
N LEU A 37 -5.77 -8.48 12.82
CA LEU A 37 -6.62 -7.31 12.59
C LEU A 37 -5.81 -6.01 12.66
N GLN A 38 -4.91 -5.85 13.62
CA GLN A 38 -4.03 -4.68 13.71
C GLN A 38 -3.17 -4.53 12.45
N LEU A 39 -2.59 -5.63 11.95
CA LEU A 39 -1.85 -5.61 10.70
C LEU A 39 -2.75 -5.27 9.50
N ALA A 40 -3.95 -5.84 9.40
CA ALA A 40 -4.90 -5.53 8.33
C ALA A 40 -5.33 -4.05 8.32
N VAL A 41 -5.54 -3.47 9.51
CA VAL A 41 -5.83 -2.03 9.67
C VAL A 41 -4.62 -1.19 9.25
N LEU A 42 -3.41 -1.56 9.67
CA LEU A 42 -2.18 -0.87 9.28
C LEU A 42 -2.00 -0.87 7.75
N LEU A 43 -2.17 -2.03 7.11
CA LEU A 43 -2.10 -2.14 5.65
C LEU A 43 -3.16 -1.28 4.96
N THR A 44 -4.39 -1.29 5.47
CA THR A 44 -5.47 -0.42 4.97
C THR A 44 -5.07 1.05 5.02
N VAL A 45 -4.55 1.51 6.17
CA VAL A 45 -4.15 2.90 6.37
C VAL A 45 -3.00 3.31 5.45
N LEU A 46 -2.03 2.43 5.24
CA LEU A 46 -0.84 2.72 4.42
C LEU A 46 -1.06 2.51 2.92
N THR A 47 -2.08 1.78 2.50
CA THR A 47 -2.31 1.43 1.09
C THR A 47 -3.69 1.87 0.58
N ALA A 48 -4.78 1.26 1.07
CA ALA A 48 -6.13 1.49 0.56
C ALA A 48 -6.62 2.92 0.79
N VAL A 49 -6.32 3.53 1.94
CA VAL A 49 -6.71 4.91 2.26
C VAL A 49 -6.06 5.93 1.31
N PRO A 50 -4.72 5.99 1.14
CA PRO A 50 -4.11 6.96 0.23
C PRO A 50 -4.51 6.73 -1.23
N VAL A 51 -4.73 5.48 -1.65
CA VAL A 51 -5.27 5.17 -2.98
C VAL A 51 -6.70 5.70 -3.13
N ALA A 52 -7.57 5.45 -2.16
CA ALA A 52 -8.95 5.94 -2.19
C ALA A 52 -9.02 7.48 -2.22
N ILE A 53 -8.20 8.16 -1.41
CA ILE A 53 -8.14 9.62 -1.38
C ILE A 53 -7.64 10.17 -2.73
N THR A 54 -6.56 9.63 -3.29
CA THR A 54 -5.94 10.16 -4.52
C THR A 54 -6.71 9.81 -5.79
N THR A 55 -7.65 8.88 -5.73
CA THR A 55 -8.52 8.46 -6.85
C THR A 55 -9.98 8.87 -6.65
N ASP A 56 -10.30 9.62 -5.59
CA ASP A 56 -11.67 9.97 -5.18
C ASP A 56 -12.59 8.75 -5.02
N ALA A 57 -12.03 7.60 -4.61
CA ALA A 57 -12.69 6.30 -4.55
C ALA A 57 -13.34 5.87 -5.89
N ARG A 58 -12.85 6.37 -7.02
CA ARG A 58 -13.33 5.98 -8.35
C ARG A 58 -12.65 4.70 -8.80
N TYR A 59 -13.43 3.63 -8.90
CA TYR A 59 -12.94 2.30 -9.28
C TYR A 59 -12.05 2.29 -10.54
N PRO A 60 -12.40 2.94 -11.66
CA PRO A 60 -11.55 2.92 -12.86
C PRO A 60 -10.17 3.57 -12.63
N ALA A 61 -10.11 4.66 -11.85
CA ALA A 61 -8.86 5.34 -11.55
C ALA A 61 -7.99 4.52 -10.57
N ALA A 62 -8.62 3.85 -9.60
CA ALA A 62 -7.93 2.93 -8.70
C ALA A 62 -7.34 1.73 -9.44
N VAL A 63 -8.08 1.15 -10.39
CA VAL A 63 -7.58 0.04 -11.21
C VAL A 63 -6.38 0.46 -12.05
N GLN A 64 -6.47 1.59 -12.76
CA GLN A 64 -5.34 2.12 -13.55
C GLN A 64 -4.12 2.42 -12.69
N LEU A 65 -4.33 2.94 -11.48
CA LEU A 65 -3.22 3.25 -10.58
C LEU A 65 -2.52 1.98 -10.07
N ILE A 66 -3.28 0.97 -9.65
CA ILE A 66 -2.74 -0.21 -8.97
C ILE A 66 -2.29 -1.32 -9.93
N PHE A 67 -3.06 -1.57 -10.99
CA PHE A 67 -2.78 -2.67 -11.93
C PHE A 67 -1.97 -2.20 -13.14
N ASP A 68 -2.33 -1.06 -13.72
CA ASP A 68 -1.60 -0.53 -14.89
C ASP A 68 -0.35 0.26 -14.47
N LEU A 69 -0.23 0.62 -13.19
CA LEU A 69 0.87 1.42 -12.63
C LEU A 69 1.01 2.79 -13.30
N ILE A 70 -0.11 3.36 -13.77
CA ILE A 70 -0.16 4.65 -14.46
C ILE A 70 -0.74 5.72 -13.53
N PRO A 71 0.10 6.44 -12.76
CA PRO A 71 -0.37 7.60 -12.02
C PRO A 71 -0.76 8.72 -13.00
N ALA A 72 -1.90 9.36 -12.75
CA ALA A 72 -2.34 10.56 -13.48
C ALA A 72 -1.96 11.88 -12.77
N THR A 73 -1.64 11.81 -11.47
CA THR A 73 -1.23 12.96 -10.67
C THR A 73 0.00 12.66 -9.81
N LYS A 74 0.71 13.71 -9.38
CA LYS A 74 1.81 13.58 -8.41
C LYS A 74 1.36 12.88 -7.13
N ALA A 75 0.17 13.19 -6.62
CA ALA A 75 -0.35 12.55 -5.41
C ALA A 75 -0.55 11.03 -5.60
N GLN A 76 -1.10 10.62 -6.74
CA GLN A 76 -1.25 9.20 -7.09
C GLN A 76 0.12 8.50 -7.22
N PHE A 77 1.12 9.18 -7.77
CA PHE A 77 2.49 8.64 -7.84
C PHE A 77 3.07 8.36 -6.44
N PHE A 78 2.91 9.29 -5.49
CA PHE A 78 3.33 9.06 -4.10
C PHE A 78 2.53 7.94 -3.44
N ALA A 79 1.21 7.89 -3.64
CA ALA A 79 0.36 6.81 -3.11
C ALA A 79 0.78 5.44 -3.66
N LEU A 80 1.14 5.37 -4.94
CA LEU A 80 1.63 4.14 -5.57
C LEU A 80 2.97 3.68 -4.97
N ARG A 81 3.94 4.60 -4.79
CA ARG A 81 5.24 4.29 -4.20
C ARG A 81 5.13 3.90 -2.72
N LEU A 82 4.29 4.58 -1.97
CA LEU A 82 3.94 4.23 -0.59
C LEU A 82 3.33 2.83 -0.53
N THR A 83 2.36 2.53 -1.39
CA THR A 83 1.68 1.23 -1.43
C THR A 83 2.64 0.10 -1.78
N ALA A 84 3.43 0.27 -2.85
CA ALA A 84 4.41 -0.72 -3.27
C ALA A 84 5.46 -0.98 -2.18
N GLY A 85 6.00 0.09 -1.58
CA GLY A 85 6.96 -0.02 -0.48
C GLY A 85 6.37 -0.75 0.73
N THR A 86 5.16 -0.40 1.14
CA THR A 86 4.46 -1.04 2.27
C THR A 86 4.26 -2.53 2.03
N LEU A 87 3.72 -2.92 0.88
CA LEU A 87 3.42 -4.32 0.57
C LEU A 87 4.69 -5.16 0.44
N LEU A 88 5.71 -4.65 -0.26
CA LEU A 88 7.01 -5.32 -0.38
C LEU A 88 7.67 -5.45 0.99
N GLY A 89 7.67 -4.39 1.79
CA GLY A 89 8.24 -4.42 3.14
C GLY A 89 7.51 -5.41 4.06
N THR A 90 6.18 -5.44 4.02
CA THR A 90 5.37 -6.41 4.79
C THR A 90 5.71 -7.84 4.39
N TRP A 91 5.80 -8.10 3.08
CA TRP A 91 6.14 -9.42 2.53
C TRP A 91 7.56 -9.86 2.93
N LEU A 92 8.54 -8.94 2.87
CA LEU A 92 9.89 -9.19 3.37
C LEU A 92 9.92 -9.47 4.88
N GLY A 93 9.11 -8.75 5.66
CA GLY A 93 8.92 -9.01 7.08
C GLY A 93 8.38 -10.42 7.34
N ALA A 94 7.38 -10.86 6.57
CA ALA A 94 6.79 -12.19 6.69
C ALA A 94 7.82 -13.31 6.47
N PHE A 95 8.80 -13.14 5.57
CA PHE A 95 9.87 -14.13 5.37
C PHE A 95 10.79 -14.33 6.56
N THR A 96 10.87 -13.36 7.46
CA THR A 96 11.73 -13.50 8.64
C THR A 96 11.13 -14.44 9.70
N ILE A 97 9.83 -14.78 9.58
CA ILE A 97 9.14 -15.67 10.52
C ILE A 97 9.62 -17.12 10.36
N PRO A 98 9.64 -17.74 9.16
CA PRO A 98 10.15 -19.12 9.00
C PRO A 98 11.65 -19.28 9.27
N LEU A 99 12.42 -18.19 9.24
CA LEU A 99 13.86 -18.21 9.45
C LEU A 99 14.23 -18.42 10.93
N ASP A 100 13.25 -18.26 11.83
CA ASP A 100 13.26 -18.60 13.26
C ASP A 100 14.63 -18.40 13.94
N TRP A 101 15.00 -17.13 14.10
CA TRP A 101 16.22 -16.73 14.81
C TRP A 101 15.99 -16.64 16.33
N ASP A 102 14.87 -17.19 16.83
CA ASP A 102 14.43 -17.14 18.22
C ASP A 102 14.43 -15.71 18.81
N ARG A 103 13.99 -14.72 18.01
CA ARG A 103 13.95 -13.32 18.46
C ARG A 103 12.52 -12.87 18.77
N TRP A 104 12.38 -12.08 19.83
CA TRP A 104 11.10 -11.48 20.24
C TRP A 104 10.42 -10.68 19.12
N TRP A 105 11.21 -10.09 18.22
CA TRP A 105 10.67 -9.32 17.10
C TRP A 105 10.16 -10.18 15.95
N GLN A 106 10.47 -11.49 15.91
CA GLN A 106 9.99 -12.45 14.90
C GLN A 106 8.57 -12.95 15.17
N VAL A 107 8.00 -12.66 16.34
CA VAL A 107 6.66 -13.08 16.73
C VAL A 107 5.61 -12.39 15.85
N TRP A 108 4.64 -13.14 15.34
CA TRP A 108 3.53 -12.58 14.57
C TRP A 108 2.79 -11.49 15.37
N PRO A 109 2.46 -10.32 14.78
CA PRO A 109 2.70 -9.85 13.42
C PRO A 109 3.88 -8.86 13.33
N LEU A 110 4.76 -8.80 14.34
CA LEU A 110 5.75 -7.75 14.51
C LEU A 110 6.68 -7.56 13.30
N PRO A 111 7.24 -8.62 12.67
CA PRO A 111 8.07 -8.44 11.48
C PRO A 111 7.34 -7.77 10.33
N CYS A 112 6.08 -8.18 10.11
CA CYS A 112 5.24 -7.64 9.06
C CYS A 112 4.90 -6.17 9.34
N VAL A 113 4.66 -5.80 10.60
CA VAL A 113 4.43 -4.41 11.02
C VAL A 113 5.67 -3.55 10.78
N PHE A 114 6.85 -4.00 11.23
CA PHE A 114 8.10 -3.27 10.98
C PHE A 114 8.40 -3.16 9.48
N GLY A 115 8.23 -4.25 8.75
CA GLY A 115 8.36 -4.30 7.31
C GLY A 115 7.43 -3.32 6.60
N ALA A 116 6.15 -3.27 6.98
CA ALA A 116 5.17 -2.34 6.43
C ALA A 116 5.59 -0.88 6.62
N VAL A 117 5.98 -0.51 7.85
CA VAL A 117 6.36 0.87 8.19
C VAL A 117 7.67 1.28 7.52
N ILE A 118 8.70 0.44 7.60
CA ILE A 118 10.00 0.71 6.96
C ILE A 118 9.81 0.80 5.43
N GLY A 119 9.07 -0.14 4.86
CA GLY A 119 8.74 -0.16 3.44
C GLY A 119 7.97 1.08 3.00
N ALA A 120 7.00 1.54 3.79
CA ALA A 120 6.27 2.78 3.56
C ALA A 120 7.20 4.00 3.53
N VAL A 121 8.08 4.12 4.52
CA VAL A 121 9.06 5.21 4.62
C VAL A 121 10.01 5.18 3.41
N VAL A 122 10.57 4.01 3.08
CA VAL A 122 11.45 3.85 1.91
C VAL A 122 10.71 4.22 0.62
N GLY A 123 9.46 3.78 0.45
CA GLY A 123 8.62 4.11 -0.70
C GLY A 123 8.43 5.63 -0.87
N LEU A 124 8.16 6.34 0.22
CA LEU A 124 8.03 7.80 0.20
C LEU A 124 9.36 8.52 -0.07
N LEU A 125 10.47 8.04 0.49
CA LEU A 125 11.80 8.59 0.23
C LEU A 125 12.18 8.41 -1.24
N LEU A 126 11.96 7.22 -1.81
CA LEU A 126 12.18 6.96 -3.23
C LEU A 126 11.31 7.85 -4.11
N ALA A 127 10.03 8.03 -3.75
CA ALA A 127 9.16 8.97 -4.45
C ALA A 127 9.73 10.40 -4.41
N GLY A 128 10.25 10.84 -3.27
CA GLY A 128 10.90 12.15 -3.12
C GLY A 128 12.14 12.29 -4.01
N ILE A 129 13.04 11.32 -3.99
CA ILE A 129 14.26 11.28 -4.81
C ILE A 129 13.91 11.24 -6.30
N GLU A 130 12.95 10.41 -6.71
CA GLU A 130 12.51 10.36 -8.10
C GLU A 130 11.93 11.69 -8.57
N GLN A 131 11.28 12.46 -7.69
CA GLN A 131 10.75 13.77 -8.04
C GLN A 131 11.81 14.86 -8.16
N THR A 132 12.97 14.72 -7.51
CA THR A 132 14.09 15.64 -7.70
C THR A 132 14.86 15.32 -8.98
N VAL A 133 15.06 14.04 -9.28
CA VAL A 133 15.78 13.57 -10.48
C VAL A 133 14.92 13.70 -11.74
N TRP A 134 13.65 13.30 -11.66
CA TRP A 134 12.71 13.30 -12.77
C TRP A 134 11.34 13.85 -12.34
N PRO A 135 11.18 15.19 -12.35
CA PRO A 135 9.98 15.86 -11.87
C PRO A 135 8.71 15.41 -12.58
N TRP A 136 7.59 15.49 -11.88
CA TRP A 136 6.27 15.16 -12.43
C TRP A 136 5.95 15.87 -13.76
N SER A 137 6.33 17.14 -13.91
CA SER A 137 6.10 17.91 -15.14
C SER A 137 6.67 17.22 -16.38
N SER A 138 7.87 16.63 -16.25
CA SER A 138 8.53 15.87 -17.32
C SER A 138 7.77 14.59 -17.67
N ARG A 139 7.20 13.87 -16.69
CA ARG A 139 6.36 12.68 -16.92
C ARG A 139 5.06 13.02 -17.63
N SER A 140 4.37 14.07 -17.19
CA SER A 140 3.12 14.48 -17.86
C SER A 140 3.36 14.89 -19.31
N ALA A 141 4.51 15.50 -19.60
CA ALA A 141 4.88 15.89 -20.95
C ALA A 141 5.25 14.72 -21.87
N SER A 142 5.75 13.59 -21.34
CA SER A 142 5.99 12.38 -22.12
C SER A 142 4.68 11.65 -22.42
N THR A 143 3.82 11.47 -21.41
CA THR A 143 2.52 10.79 -21.58
C THR A 143 1.60 11.53 -22.55
N ASN A 144 1.62 12.88 -22.55
CA ASN A 144 0.83 13.66 -23.50
C ASN A 144 1.35 13.55 -24.94
N ARG A 145 2.66 13.38 -25.13
CA ARG A 145 3.26 13.17 -26.45
C ARG A 145 2.89 11.82 -27.03
N GLU A 146 2.90 10.76 -26.21
CA GLU A 146 2.49 9.41 -26.65
C GLU A 146 1.03 9.36 -27.12
N LYS A 147 0.13 10.16 -26.53
CA LYS A 147 -1.28 10.23 -26.92
C LYS A 147 -1.56 11.06 -28.18
N ALA A 148 -0.56 11.80 -28.68
CA ALA A 148 -0.72 12.70 -29.82
C ALA A 148 -0.39 12.05 -31.17
N TYR A 149 0.08 10.79 -31.17
CA TYR A 149 0.35 9.97 -32.34
C TYR A 149 -0.67 8.83 -32.42
#